data_AF-A0A1A7WHG2-F1
#
_entry.id   AF-A0A1A7WHG2-F1
#
_cell.length_a   1.000
_cell.length_b   1.000
_cell.length_c   1.000
_cell.angle_alpha   90.00
_cell.angle_beta   90.00
_cell.angle_gamma   90.00
#
_symmetry.space_group_name_H-M   'P 1'
#
loop_
_entity.id
_entity.type
_entity.pdbx_description
1 polymer ?
#
loop_
_entity_poly.entity_id
_entity_poly.type
_entity_poly.pdbx_seq_one_letter_code
_entity_poly.pdbx_strand_id
1 'polypeptide(L)'
;VKSDSSKGKPPDFSESGPSDPKLFAANKKLPEHQEETANQRSSGPADVGLQEVLEEHQLSLRRRCERVTEGSDEAGSRTLLNRIYTELYITEGQSEEVNTQHEVRQLETTSKTKRLHDAPIRCQDIFKALPEQHGAIRVVLTNGVAGAGKTFSVLKFTLDWAEGLENQDVHVVLLLSFRELNLIRDEQHSLLTLLRVFYPTFQKLPAEKLAVWKLLFIFDGLDESRLSLDFSSSQLVSEVTQRSSVKVLLTSLIKGNLLPSALVWITSRPA
;
A
#
# COMPACT_ATOMS: atom_id res chain seq x y z
N VAL A 1 -47.23 -8.35 -54.32
CA VAL A 1 -47.28 -9.72 -53.77
C VAL A 1 -47.23 -9.60 -52.25
N LYS A 2 -48.32 -9.97 -51.53
CA LYS A 2 -48.53 -9.96 -50.06
C LYS A 2 -48.24 -8.60 -49.35
N SER A 3 -49.23 -7.82 -48.89
CA SER A 3 -50.15 -8.02 -47.73
C SER A 3 -49.42 -7.89 -46.37
N ASP A 4 -49.90 -7.15 -45.34
CA ASP A 4 -51.24 -6.59 -45.10
C ASP A 4 -51.31 -5.46 -44.03
N SER A 5 -52.35 -4.60 -44.09
CA SER A 5 -52.92 -3.73 -43.00
C SER A 5 -52.02 -2.69 -42.25
N SER A 6 -52.47 -1.57 -41.66
CA SER A 6 -53.81 -0.97 -41.45
C SER A 6 -53.76 0.61 -41.45
N LYS A 7 -54.91 1.30 -41.35
CA LYS A 7 -55.12 2.74 -41.66
C LYS A 7 -55.28 3.69 -40.44
N GLY A 8 -54.98 4.99 -40.63
CA GLY A 8 -55.46 6.11 -39.79
C GLY A 8 -54.75 7.47 -40.07
N LYS A 9 -55.47 8.61 -40.13
CA LYS A 9 -54.94 9.99 -40.34
C LYS A 9 -55.84 11.07 -39.65
N PRO A 10 -55.43 12.38 -39.54
CA PRO A 10 -55.64 13.26 -38.36
C PRO A 10 -56.82 14.28 -38.49
N PRO A 11 -57.09 15.22 -37.54
CA PRO A 11 -56.32 16.47 -37.23
C PRO A 11 -55.96 16.64 -35.72
N ASP A 12 -55.30 17.67 -35.14
CA ASP A 12 -54.66 18.96 -35.56
C ASP A 12 -55.30 20.30 -35.07
N PHE A 13 -54.47 21.35 -34.87
CA PHE A 13 -54.66 22.81 -34.58
C PHE A 13 -54.84 23.46 -33.17
N SER A 14 -54.02 24.51 -33.00
CA SER A 14 -54.19 25.85 -32.36
C SER A 14 -54.09 26.10 -30.83
N GLU A 15 -52.93 26.67 -30.47
CA GLU A 15 -52.65 27.83 -29.59
C GLU A 15 -53.79 28.56 -28.82
N SER A 16 -53.48 28.98 -27.57
CA SER A 16 -53.43 30.42 -27.20
C SER A 16 -52.85 30.64 -25.80
N GLY A 17 -51.96 31.64 -25.67
CA GLY A 17 -51.52 32.22 -24.41
C GLY A 17 -52.21 33.58 -24.13
N PRO A 18 -51.52 34.56 -23.51
CA PRO A 18 -51.63 34.79 -22.07
C PRO A 18 -52.18 36.19 -21.69
N SER A 19 -52.51 36.40 -20.41
CA SER A 19 -52.91 37.72 -19.87
C SER A 19 -52.33 38.00 -18.47
N ASP A 20 -51.17 38.67 -18.45
CA ASP A 20 -50.72 39.59 -17.39
C ASP A 20 -51.22 41.02 -17.76
N PRO A 21 -51.39 42.02 -16.84
CA PRO A 21 -50.23 42.58 -16.11
C PRO A 21 -50.43 43.44 -14.82
N LYS A 22 -49.36 43.54 -14.01
CA LYS A 22 -48.90 44.76 -13.25
C LYS A 22 -49.79 45.28 -12.08
N LEU A 23 -49.32 46.03 -11.06
CA LEU A 23 -48.01 46.60 -10.66
C LEU A 23 -48.04 46.97 -9.15
N PHE A 24 -46.92 46.91 -8.43
CA PHE A 24 -46.30 48.02 -7.64
C PHE A 24 -45.21 47.53 -6.66
N ALA A 25 -44.16 48.33 -6.48
CA ALA A 25 -42.98 48.08 -5.63
C ALA A 25 -43.07 48.89 -4.29
N ALA A 26 -42.15 48.87 -3.30
CA ALA A 26 -40.76 48.39 -3.21
C ALA A 26 -40.29 48.25 -1.72
N ASN A 27 -39.06 47.75 -1.51
CA ASN A 27 -38.18 47.87 -0.31
C ASN A 27 -38.52 47.00 0.94
N LYS A 28 -37.55 46.44 1.71
CA LYS A 28 -36.07 46.65 1.80
C LYS A 28 -35.33 45.48 2.50
N LYS A 29 -34.04 45.29 2.17
CA LYS A 29 -32.93 44.57 2.86
C LYS A 29 -32.69 43.04 2.68
N LEU A 30 -31.40 42.76 2.41
CA LEU A 30 -30.62 41.50 2.31
C LEU A 30 -30.18 40.98 3.72
N PRO A 31 -29.47 39.83 3.93
CA PRO A 31 -28.47 39.21 3.03
C PRO A 31 -28.46 37.66 2.83
N GLU A 32 -27.77 37.29 1.73
CA GLU A 32 -26.88 36.13 1.52
C GLU A 32 -27.38 34.68 1.78
N HIS A 33 -27.56 33.94 0.68
CA HIS A 33 -27.39 32.49 0.65
C HIS A 33 -25.92 32.14 0.35
N GLN A 34 -25.32 31.30 1.19
CA GLN A 34 -24.20 30.43 0.79
C GLN A 34 -24.75 29.01 0.63
N GLU A 35 -24.39 28.33 -0.45
CA GLU A 35 -24.72 26.92 -0.66
C GLU A 35 -23.79 26.04 0.19
N GLU A 36 -24.27 25.56 1.34
CA GLU A 36 -23.60 24.47 2.05
C GLU A 36 -23.88 23.13 1.35
N THR A 37 -22.92 22.67 0.54
CA THR A 37 -22.89 21.27 0.08
C THR A 37 -22.64 20.34 1.25
N ALA A 38 -23.72 19.87 1.88
CA ALA A 38 -23.68 18.87 2.94
C ALA A 38 -23.17 17.52 2.39
N ASN A 39 -21.92 17.17 2.71
CA ASN A 39 -21.38 15.82 2.49
C ASN A 39 -21.10 15.12 3.83
N GLN A 40 -22.12 15.06 4.68
CA GLN A 40 -22.06 14.33 5.95
C GLN A 40 -22.19 12.82 5.67
N ARG A 41 -21.05 12.13 5.56
CA ARG A 41 -21.01 10.68 5.72
C ARG A 41 -21.27 10.36 7.19
N SER A 42 -22.45 9.84 7.50
CA SER A 42 -22.76 9.33 8.85
C SER A 42 -21.99 8.05 9.12
N SER A 43 -20.81 8.16 9.74
CA SER A 43 -20.06 7.01 10.23
C SER A 43 -20.78 6.38 11.42
N GLY A 44 -20.97 5.06 11.39
CA GLY A 44 -21.58 4.31 12.49
C GLY A 44 -20.63 4.13 13.68
N PRO A 45 -21.11 3.73 14.87
CA PRO A 45 -20.24 3.54 16.05
C PRO A 45 -19.08 2.54 15.82
N ALA A 46 -19.32 1.51 15.00
CA ALA A 46 -18.30 0.52 14.62
C ALA A 46 -17.25 1.05 13.62
N ASP A 47 -17.53 2.17 12.95
CA ASP A 47 -16.63 2.83 12.01
C ASP A 47 -15.72 3.80 12.76
N VAL A 48 -16.26 4.54 13.74
CA VAL A 48 -15.50 5.40 14.68
C VAL A 48 -14.45 4.58 15.45
N GLY A 49 -14.85 3.47 16.08
CA GLY A 49 -13.91 2.62 16.82
C GLY A 49 -12.85 1.91 15.94
N LEU A 50 -13.08 1.82 14.63
CA LEU A 50 -12.11 1.30 13.66
C LEU A 50 -11.10 2.38 13.25
N GLN A 51 -11.56 3.62 13.08
CA GLN A 51 -10.73 4.78 12.82
C GLN A 51 -9.73 5.02 13.97
N GLU A 52 -10.17 4.95 15.23
CA GLU A 52 -9.29 5.03 16.41
C GLU A 52 -8.15 4.00 16.37
N VAL A 53 -8.45 2.75 15.98
CA VAL A 53 -7.43 1.68 15.86
C VAL A 53 -6.40 1.96 14.77
N LEU A 54 -6.82 2.58 13.66
CA LEU A 54 -5.92 2.98 12.58
C LEU A 54 -5.02 4.16 12.98
N GLU A 55 -5.58 5.16 13.67
CA GLU A 55 -4.83 6.31 14.20
C GLU A 55 -3.82 5.90 15.29
N GLU A 56 -4.22 5.02 16.22
CA GLU A 56 -3.30 4.41 17.20
C GLU A 56 -2.14 3.66 16.51
N HIS A 57 -2.42 2.94 15.41
CA HIS A 57 -1.43 2.21 14.62
C HIS A 57 -0.47 3.13 13.86
N GLN A 58 -0.99 4.16 13.18
CA GLN A 58 -0.17 5.20 12.53
C GLN A 58 0.75 5.89 13.54
N LEU A 59 0.22 6.30 14.70
CA LEU A 59 1.02 6.92 15.76
C LEU A 59 2.07 5.96 16.36
N SER A 60 1.79 4.66 16.38
CA SER A 60 2.76 3.63 16.78
C SER A 60 3.90 3.51 15.76
N LEU A 61 3.58 3.37 14.46
CA LEU A 61 4.57 3.27 13.39
C LEU A 61 5.40 4.54 13.23
N ARG A 62 4.79 5.73 13.34
CA ARG A 62 5.49 7.02 13.37
C ARG A 62 6.57 7.02 14.46
N ARG A 63 6.19 6.71 15.71
CA ARG A 63 7.15 6.64 16.85
C ARG A 63 8.24 5.57 16.67
N ARG A 64 7.92 4.46 15.99
CA ARG A 64 8.90 3.40 15.66
C ARG A 64 9.91 3.85 14.61
N CYS A 65 9.51 4.66 13.62
CA CYS A 65 10.32 4.99 12.45
C CYS A 65 10.95 6.41 12.47
N GLU A 66 10.42 7.35 13.25
CA GLU A 66 10.91 8.74 13.33
C GLU A 66 12.39 8.84 13.73
N ARG A 67 12.89 7.91 14.54
CA ARG A 67 14.19 8.03 15.23
C ARG A 67 15.09 6.82 15.05
N VAL A 68 16.27 7.04 14.48
CA VAL A 68 17.27 6.01 14.17
C VAL A 68 18.59 6.28 14.91
N THR A 69 19.44 5.26 15.03
CA THR A 69 20.82 5.41 15.53
C THR A 69 21.75 5.74 14.37
N GLU A 70 22.68 6.67 14.58
CA GLU A 70 23.62 7.17 13.57
C GLU A 70 25.06 6.92 14.04
N GLY A 71 25.89 6.35 13.17
CA GLY A 71 27.30 6.07 13.46
C GLY A 71 27.55 4.99 14.53
N SER A 72 28.78 4.98 15.06
CA SER A 72 29.24 4.10 16.14
C SER A 72 29.32 4.80 17.50
N ASP A 73 28.83 6.04 17.59
CA ASP A 73 29.05 6.91 18.74
C ASP A 73 28.21 6.49 19.96
N GLU A 74 28.67 6.95 21.12
CA GLU A 74 28.34 6.35 22.42
C GLU A 74 26.84 6.38 22.75
N ALA A 75 26.32 5.19 23.07
CA ALA A 75 25.14 4.93 23.90
C ALA A 75 23.96 5.93 23.82
N GLY A 76 23.21 5.87 22.70
CA GLY A 76 21.76 6.14 22.73
C GLY A 76 21.29 7.49 22.22
N SER A 77 22.14 8.32 21.62
CA SER A 77 21.66 9.43 20.78
C SER A 77 20.86 8.88 19.59
N ARG A 78 19.60 9.30 19.44
CA ARG A 78 18.74 8.92 18.31
C ARG A 78 18.41 10.14 17.45
N THR A 79 18.94 10.18 16.24
CA THR A 79 18.70 11.24 15.26
C THR A 79 17.33 11.08 14.60
N LEU A 80 16.69 12.20 14.25
CA LEU A 80 15.47 12.20 13.44
C LEU A 80 15.78 11.73 12.02
N LEU A 81 15.10 10.69 11.54
CA LEU A 81 15.34 10.10 10.22
C LEU A 81 15.28 11.14 9.10
N ASN A 82 14.28 12.03 9.13
CA ASN A 82 14.09 13.09 8.14
C ASN A 82 15.22 14.14 8.10
N ARG A 83 16.15 14.17 9.06
CA ARG A 83 17.34 15.06 9.03
C ARG A 83 18.54 14.46 8.29
N ILE A 84 18.59 13.13 8.18
CA ILE A 84 19.75 12.39 7.65
C ILE A 84 19.41 11.47 6.48
N TYR A 85 18.12 11.33 6.15
CA TYR A 85 17.68 10.53 5.02
C TYR A 85 18.08 11.18 3.69
N THR A 86 18.82 10.42 2.88
CA THR A 86 19.10 10.72 1.48
C THR A 86 18.29 9.74 0.62
N GLU A 87 17.64 10.24 -0.43
CA GLU A 87 16.88 9.38 -1.35
C GLU A 87 17.83 8.40 -2.05
N LEU A 88 17.49 7.10 -2.01
CA LEU A 88 18.30 6.07 -2.65
C LEU A 88 18.05 6.02 -4.15
N TYR A 89 19.11 5.76 -4.90
CA TYR A 89 19.03 5.42 -6.31
C TYR A 89 18.62 3.94 -6.44
N ILE A 90 17.32 3.69 -6.57
CA ILE A 90 16.75 2.36 -6.81
C ILE A 90 16.54 2.20 -8.31
N THR A 91 16.92 1.07 -8.88
CA THR A 91 16.66 0.71 -10.29
C THR A 91 15.91 -0.62 -10.36
N GLU A 92 15.40 -0.96 -11.54
CA GLU A 92 14.84 -2.29 -11.76
C GLU A 92 15.96 -3.34 -11.79
N GLY A 93 15.87 -4.35 -10.92
CA GLY A 93 16.80 -5.47 -10.93
C GLY A 93 16.56 -6.38 -12.13
N GLN A 94 17.61 -6.68 -12.89
CA GLN A 94 17.54 -7.71 -13.92
C GLN A 94 17.36 -9.10 -13.27
N SER A 95 16.46 -9.91 -13.83
CA SER A 95 16.30 -11.33 -13.48
C SER A 95 17.47 -12.14 -14.06
N GLU A 96 18.66 -11.99 -13.50
CA GLU A 96 19.83 -12.77 -13.93
C GLU A 96 19.98 -14.09 -13.16
N GLU A 97 20.16 -15.17 -13.91
CA GLU A 97 20.82 -16.37 -13.42
C GLU A 97 22.29 -16.02 -13.11
N VAL A 98 22.54 -15.65 -11.86
CA VAL A 98 23.85 -15.66 -11.17
C VAL A 98 25.04 -15.16 -12.01
N ASN A 99 25.07 -13.86 -12.30
CA ASN A 99 26.33 -13.22 -12.71
C ASN A 99 27.03 -12.54 -11.52
N THR A 100 27.55 -13.37 -10.62
CA THR A 100 28.56 -12.92 -9.65
C THR A 100 29.85 -12.57 -10.39
N GLN A 101 30.11 -11.28 -10.67
CA GLN A 101 31.43 -10.61 -10.51
C GLN A 101 31.29 -9.09 -10.43
N HIS A 102 32.02 -8.50 -9.48
CA HIS A 102 32.35 -7.08 -9.25
C HIS A 102 31.78 -5.98 -10.17
N GLU A 103 31.30 -4.90 -9.54
CA GLU A 103 30.97 -3.59 -10.13
C GLU A 103 32.20 -2.83 -10.69
N VAL A 104 32.93 -3.42 -11.62
CA VAL A 104 34.02 -2.77 -12.37
C VAL A 104 33.58 -2.55 -13.81
N ARG A 105 32.77 -1.50 -13.99
CA ARG A 105 32.76 -0.57 -15.13
C ARG A 105 33.14 -1.16 -16.50
N GLN A 106 32.24 -1.94 -17.10
CA GLN A 106 32.29 -2.25 -18.55
C GLN A 106 31.06 -1.70 -19.28
N LEU A 107 31.15 -0.40 -19.59
CA LEU A 107 30.23 0.31 -20.46
C LEU A 107 30.63 0.14 -21.93
N GLU A 108 30.38 -1.01 -22.54
CA GLU A 108 30.48 -1.14 -24.01
C GLU A 108 29.58 -2.25 -24.57
N THR A 109 28.91 -1.96 -25.69
CA THR A 109 28.20 -2.93 -26.56
C THR A 109 26.85 -3.54 -26.09
N THR A 110 25.86 -2.74 -25.65
CA THR A 110 24.42 -3.17 -25.62
C THR A 110 23.42 -1.97 -25.52
N SER A 111 23.52 -0.98 -26.41
CA SER A 111 23.02 0.39 -26.14
C SER A 111 21.54 0.73 -26.40
N LYS A 112 20.62 -0.25 -26.52
CA LYS A 112 19.17 0.02 -26.66
C LYS A 112 18.31 -0.52 -25.51
N THR A 113 18.44 -1.79 -25.16
CA THR A 113 17.64 -2.40 -24.07
C THR A 113 18.08 -1.95 -22.67
N LYS A 114 19.39 -1.74 -22.44
CA LYS A 114 19.92 -1.35 -21.11
C LYS A 114 19.36 -0.03 -20.56
N ARG A 115 19.02 0.94 -21.42
CA ARG A 115 18.61 2.29 -20.99
C ARG A 115 17.25 2.38 -20.29
N LEU A 116 16.48 1.28 -20.26
CA LEU A 116 15.16 1.24 -19.62
C LEU A 116 15.26 0.80 -18.16
N HIS A 117 16.12 -0.17 -17.85
CA HIS A 117 16.33 -0.68 -16.49
C HIS A 117 17.18 0.26 -15.61
N ASP A 118 18.00 1.12 -16.22
CA ASP A 118 18.79 2.16 -15.52
C ASP A 118 17.95 3.36 -15.04
N ALA A 119 16.64 3.40 -15.31
CA ALA A 119 15.79 4.49 -14.87
C ALA A 119 15.58 4.47 -13.33
N PRO A 120 15.82 5.58 -12.61
CA PRO A 120 15.61 5.61 -11.16
C PRO A 120 14.12 5.48 -10.81
N ILE A 121 13.81 4.49 -9.97
CA ILE A 121 12.51 4.26 -9.37
C ILE A 121 12.48 4.97 -8.01
N ARG A 122 11.51 5.84 -7.78
CA ARG A 122 11.33 6.46 -6.45
C ARG A 122 10.75 5.43 -5.48
N CYS A 123 11.09 5.53 -4.19
CA CYS A 123 10.69 4.54 -3.20
C CYS A 123 9.15 4.38 -3.06
N GLN A 124 8.38 5.44 -3.33
CA GLN A 124 6.90 5.43 -3.35
C GLN A 124 6.29 4.83 -4.65
N ASP A 125 7.11 4.65 -5.69
CA ASP A 125 6.67 4.19 -7.00
C ASP A 125 7.01 2.70 -7.25
N ILE A 126 7.63 2.00 -6.28
CA ILE A 126 8.11 0.60 -6.41
C ILE A 126 7.02 -0.44 -6.77
N PHE A 127 5.74 -0.14 -6.51
CA PHE A 127 4.59 -0.99 -6.88
C PHE A 127 3.88 -0.54 -8.17
N LYS A 128 4.33 0.55 -8.79
CA LYS A 128 3.76 1.02 -10.06
C LYS A 128 4.47 0.28 -11.19
N ALA A 129 3.69 -0.35 -12.07
CA ALA A 129 4.21 -0.95 -13.29
C ALA A 129 4.94 0.13 -14.12
N LEU A 130 6.14 -0.19 -14.58
CA LEU A 130 6.83 0.62 -15.60
C LEU A 130 5.97 0.65 -16.88
N PRO A 131 6.10 1.69 -17.74
CA PRO A 131 5.22 1.89 -18.90
C PRO A 131 5.13 0.71 -19.88
N GLU A 132 6.12 -0.19 -19.86
CA GLU A 132 6.24 -1.36 -20.74
C GLU A 132 5.75 -2.67 -20.08
N GLN A 133 5.51 -2.67 -18.76
CA GLN A 133 5.00 -3.85 -18.04
C GLN A 133 3.48 -3.93 -18.07
N HIS A 134 2.95 -5.14 -18.21
CA HIS A 134 1.51 -5.40 -18.22
C HIS A 134 1.13 -6.26 -17.01
N GLY A 135 0.49 -5.63 -16.02
CA GLY A 135 0.04 -6.29 -14.79
C GLY A 135 0.24 -5.41 -13.55
N ALA A 136 -0.44 -5.75 -12.46
CA ALA A 136 -0.22 -5.10 -11.17
C ALA A 136 0.96 -5.76 -10.44
N ILE A 137 1.95 -4.96 -10.02
CA ILE A 137 3.04 -5.45 -9.18
C ILE A 137 2.50 -5.68 -7.77
N ARG A 138 2.45 -6.94 -7.34
CA ARG A 138 2.03 -7.33 -6.00
C ARG A 138 3.20 -7.50 -5.02
N VAL A 139 4.31 -8.05 -5.50
CA VAL A 139 5.47 -8.41 -4.69
C VAL A 139 6.72 -7.72 -5.25
N VAL A 140 7.46 -7.03 -4.37
CA VAL A 140 8.73 -6.35 -4.68
C VAL A 140 9.83 -6.94 -3.81
N LEU A 141 10.96 -7.30 -4.40
CA LEU A 141 12.20 -7.64 -3.68
C LEU A 141 13.25 -6.57 -3.95
N THR A 142 13.56 -5.74 -2.97
CA THR A 142 14.68 -4.78 -3.04
C THR A 142 15.94 -5.46 -2.55
N ASN A 143 16.79 -5.83 -3.49
CA ASN A 143 18.10 -6.41 -3.23
C ASN A 143 19.20 -5.33 -3.20
N GLY A 144 20.28 -5.54 -2.45
CA GLY A 144 21.43 -4.63 -2.44
C GLY A 144 22.42 -4.94 -1.31
N VAL A 145 23.66 -4.49 -1.43
CA VAL A 145 24.74 -4.81 -0.47
C VAL A 145 24.47 -4.32 0.96
N ALA A 146 25.29 -4.78 1.92
CA ALA A 146 25.28 -4.23 3.27
C ALA A 146 25.60 -2.72 3.24
N GLY A 147 24.95 -1.93 4.10
CA GLY A 147 25.12 -0.48 4.12
C GLY A 147 24.40 0.31 3.01
N ALA A 148 23.83 -0.34 1.99
CA ALA A 148 23.12 0.31 0.88
C ALA A 148 21.76 0.97 1.24
N GLY A 149 21.51 1.29 2.52
CA GLY A 149 20.35 2.08 2.95
C GLY A 149 18.97 1.38 2.94
N LYS A 150 18.83 0.12 2.49
CA LYS A 150 17.53 -0.59 2.37
C LYS A 150 16.57 -0.38 3.56
N THR A 151 17.01 -0.68 4.78
CA THR A 151 16.23 -0.47 6.02
C THR A 151 15.87 1.01 6.24
N PHE A 152 16.75 1.95 5.90
CA PHE A 152 16.45 3.39 5.99
C PHE A 152 15.35 3.81 5.02
N SER A 153 15.30 3.28 3.79
CA SER A 153 14.17 3.51 2.87
C SER A 153 12.87 2.88 3.35
N VAL A 154 12.91 1.67 3.92
CA VAL A 154 11.75 1.05 4.57
C VAL A 154 11.22 1.92 5.73
N LEU A 155 12.10 2.42 6.59
CA LEU A 155 11.73 3.29 7.70
C LEU A 155 11.18 4.64 7.19
N LYS A 156 11.78 5.23 6.15
CA LYS A 156 11.33 6.51 5.57
C LYS A 156 9.96 6.37 4.93
N PHE A 157 9.77 5.36 4.08
CA PHE A 157 8.47 5.03 3.49
C PHE A 157 7.38 4.87 4.56
N THR A 158 7.70 4.11 5.63
CA THR A 158 6.75 3.85 6.72
C THR A 158 6.45 5.12 7.52
N LEU A 159 7.44 5.99 7.72
CA LEU A 159 7.28 7.29 8.38
C LEU A 159 6.39 8.22 7.53
N ASP A 160 6.67 8.35 6.24
CA ASP A 160 5.91 9.22 5.34
C ASP A 160 4.45 8.79 5.20
N TRP A 161 4.19 7.47 5.17
CA TRP A 161 2.84 6.93 5.22
C TRP A 161 2.14 7.24 6.56
N ALA A 162 2.85 7.09 7.68
CA ALA A 162 2.31 7.35 9.01
C ALA A 162 2.13 8.84 9.34
N GLU A 163 2.80 9.74 8.61
CA GLU A 163 2.63 11.19 8.67
C GLU A 163 1.61 11.73 7.65
N GLY A 164 0.99 10.84 6.85
CA GLY A 164 -0.03 11.21 5.87
C GLY A 164 0.52 11.84 4.58
N LEU A 165 1.84 11.78 4.36
CA LEU A 165 2.53 12.50 3.28
C LEU A 165 2.45 11.76 1.94
N GLU A 166 2.58 10.44 1.95
CA GLU A 166 2.70 9.60 0.75
C GLU A 166 1.96 8.27 0.91
N ASN A 167 1.69 7.58 -0.21
CA ASN A 167 1.11 6.22 -0.27
C ASN A 167 -0.25 6.03 0.45
N GLN A 168 -1.05 7.09 0.57
CA GLN A 168 -2.34 7.07 1.28
C GLN A 168 -3.46 6.28 0.56
N ASP A 169 -3.18 5.71 -0.61
CA ASP A 169 -4.02 4.69 -1.25
C ASP A 169 -3.92 3.32 -0.54
N VAL A 170 -2.85 3.09 0.23
CA VAL A 170 -2.67 1.94 1.12
C VAL A 170 -3.33 2.24 2.47
N HIS A 171 -4.27 1.37 2.86
CA HIS A 171 -5.06 1.55 4.09
C HIS A 171 -4.23 1.30 5.35
N VAL A 172 -3.28 0.35 5.30
CA VAL A 172 -2.44 -0.06 6.43
C VAL A 172 -1.07 -0.53 5.94
N VAL A 173 0.00 0.04 6.49
CA VAL A 173 1.37 -0.49 6.36
C VAL A 173 1.71 -1.38 7.57
N LEU A 174 2.41 -2.49 7.32
CA LEU A 174 2.77 -3.52 8.29
C LEU A 174 4.26 -3.86 8.15
N LEU A 175 5.11 -3.09 8.85
CA LEU A 175 6.56 -3.30 8.91
C LEU A 175 6.97 -4.37 9.93
N LEU A 176 7.41 -5.53 9.45
CA LEU A 176 7.86 -6.68 10.24
C LEU A 176 9.29 -7.04 9.83
N SER A 177 10.25 -7.01 10.75
CA SER A 177 11.60 -7.52 10.43
C SER A 177 11.67 -9.04 10.54
N PHE A 178 12.51 -9.68 9.73
CA PHE A 178 12.79 -11.11 9.91
C PHE A 178 13.44 -11.42 11.26
N ARG A 179 14.20 -10.47 11.83
CA ARG A 179 14.72 -10.55 13.21
C ARG A 179 13.60 -10.74 14.24
N GLU A 180 12.52 -9.97 14.13
CA GLU A 180 11.34 -10.08 15.01
C GLU A 180 10.57 -11.39 14.75
N LEU A 181 10.34 -11.74 13.48
CA LEU A 181 9.65 -12.97 13.09
C LEU A 181 10.39 -14.24 13.56
N ASN A 182 11.72 -14.19 13.62
CA ASN A 182 12.56 -15.27 14.15
C ASN A 182 12.30 -15.58 15.63
N LEU A 183 11.76 -14.63 16.42
CA LEU A 183 11.49 -14.82 17.85
C LEU A 183 10.31 -15.76 18.10
N ILE A 184 9.33 -15.78 17.20
CA ILE A 184 8.10 -16.59 17.27
C ILE A 184 8.06 -17.73 16.24
N ARG A 185 9.20 -18.02 15.59
CA ARG A 185 9.29 -18.96 14.44
C ARG A 185 8.80 -20.38 14.74
N ASP A 186 8.94 -20.79 16.00
CA ASP A 186 8.62 -22.13 16.50
C ASP A 186 7.17 -22.21 17.03
N GLU A 187 6.43 -21.09 17.02
CA GLU A 187 5.02 -21.00 17.39
C GLU A 187 4.09 -21.17 16.18
N GLN A 188 2.80 -21.43 16.46
CA GLN A 188 1.75 -21.37 15.46
C GLN A 188 0.83 -20.16 15.71
N HIS A 189 0.47 -19.48 14.63
CA HIS A 189 -0.41 -18.33 14.61
C HIS A 189 -1.34 -18.42 13.42
N SER A 190 -2.49 -17.74 13.49
CA SER A 190 -3.13 -17.25 12.26
C SER A 190 -2.54 -15.89 11.90
N LEU A 191 -2.78 -15.38 10.70
CA LEU A 191 -2.31 -14.05 10.32
C LEU A 191 -2.83 -12.98 11.29
N LEU A 192 -4.11 -13.07 11.68
CA LEU A 192 -4.71 -12.15 12.64
C LEU A 192 -4.00 -12.21 14.01
N THR A 193 -3.70 -13.40 14.52
CA THR A 193 -2.99 -13.48 15.81
C THR A 193 -1.53 -13.05 15.71
N LEU A 194 -0.86 -13.32 14.58
CA LEU A 194 0.52 -12.87 14.34
C LEU A 194 0.58 -11.34 14.31
N LEU A 195 -0.36 -10.69 13.60
CA LEU A 195 -0.42 -9.23 13.56
C LEU A 195 -0.74 -8.62 14.94
N ARG A 196 -1.55 -9.28 15.76
CA ARG A 196 -1.84 -8.85 17.14
C ARG A 196 -0.66 -8.99 18.10
N VAL A 197 0.34 -9.84 17.80
CA VAL A 197 1.60 -9.92 18.55
C VAL A 197 2.47 -8.71 18.28
N PHE A 198 2.62 -8.31 17.01
CA PHE A 198 3.47 -7.18 16.62
C PHE A 198 2.79 -5.80 16.71
N TYR A 199 1.46 -5.75 16.59
CA TYR A 199 0.63 -4.54 16.68
C TYR A 199 -0.51 -4.76 17.68
N PRO A 200 -0.30 -4.51 18.98
CA PRO A 200 -1.33 -4.68 20.01
C PRO A 200 -2.61 -3.84 19.79
N THR A 201 -2.53 -2.77 19.00
CA THR A 201 -3.68 -1.98 18.54
C THR A 201 -4.72 -2.85 17.81
N PHE A 202 -4.28 -3.87 17.09
CA PHE A 202 -5.15 -4.76 16.30
C PHE A 202 -5.92 -5.79 17.14
N GLN A 203 -5.80 -5.77 18.48
CA GLN A 203 -6.65 -6.62 19.34
C GLN A 203 -8.14 -6.30 19.16
N LYS A 204 -8.47 -5.03 18.90
CA LYS A 204 -9.84 -4.55 18.58
C LYS A 204 -10.25 -4.79 17.11
N LEU A 205 -9.33 -5.16 16.22
CA LEU A 205 -9.56 -5.25 14.78
C LEU A 205 -10.33 -6.54 14.40
N PRO A 206 -11.49 -6.46 13.71
CA PRO A 206 -12.19 -7.63 13.15
C PRO A 206 -11.41 -8.32 12.04
N ALA A 207 -11.58 -9.63 11.89
CA ALA A 207 -10.83 -10.43 10.92
C ALA A 207 -11.15 -10.03 9.47
N GLU A 208 -12.42 -9.77 9.21
CA GLU A 208 -12.97 -9.47 7.87
C GLU A 208 -12.33 -8.20 7.26
N LYS A 209 -11.94 -7.23 8.09
CA LYS A 209 -11.33 -5.97 7.62
C LYS A 209 -9.98 -6.20 6.92
N LEU A 210 -9.22 -7.22 7.33
CA LEU A 210 -7.95 -7.56 6.67
C LEU A 210 -8.14 -8.01 5.21
N ALA A 211 -9.28 -8.61 4.86
CA ALA A 211 -9.58 -9.05 3.50
C ALA A 211 -10.11 -7.92 2.59
N VAL A 212 -10.66 -6.85 3.17
CA VAL A 212 -11.25 -5.71 2.44
C VAL A 212 -10.23 -4.60 2.21
N TRP A 213 -9.29 -4.38 3.14
CA TRP A 213 -8.32 -3.30 3.06
C TRP A 213 -7.18 -3.57 2.07
N LYS A 214 -6.70 -2.50 1.42
CA LYS A 214 -5.42 -2.53 0.70
C LYS A 214 -4.28 -2.46 1.71
N LEU A 215 -3.77 -3.64 2.09
CA LEU A 215 -2.67 -3.80 3.04
C LEU A 215 -1.32 -3.82 2.31
N LEU A 216 -0.28 -3.25 2.92
CA LEU A 216 1.12 -3.42 2.51
C LEU A 216 1.91 -4.06 3.64
N PHE A 217 2.45 -5.25 3.39
CA PHE A 217 3.39 -5.91 4.27
C PHE A 217 4.81 -5.58 3.84
N ILE A 218 5.64 -5.10 4.76
CA ILE A 218 7.06 -4.83 4.52
C ILE A 218 7.87 -5.80 5.40
N PHE A 219 8.61 -6.70 4.76
CA PHE A 219 9.46 -7.69 5.39
C PHE A 219 10.94 -7.29 5.27
N ASP A 220 11.49 -6.67 6.30
CA ASP A 220 12.86 -6.15 6.28
C ASP A 220 13.88 -7.23 6.72
N GLY A 221 14.96 -7.38 5.96
CA GLY A 221 16.11 -8.22 6.28
C GLY A 221 15.92 -9.73 6.03
N LEU A 222 15.45 -10.14 4.84
CA LEU A 222 15.29 -11.56 4.47
C LEU A 222 16.59 -12.37 4.66
N ASP A 223 17.75 -11.77 4.42
CA ASP A 223 19.07 -12.36 4.65
C ASP A 223 19.38 -12.66 6.13
N GLU A 224 18.54 -12.20 7.05
CA GLU A 224 18.59 -12.49 8.49
C GLU A 224 17.52 -13.51 8.93
N SER A 225 16.72 -14.01 7.98
CA SER A 225 15.70 -15.03 8.22
C SER A 225 16.31 -16.34 8.73
N ARG A 226 15.70 -16.90 9.77
CA ARG A 226 15.89 -18.30 10.20
C ARG A 226 14.68 -19.16 9.80
N LEU A 227 13.78 -18.61 8.99
CA LEU A 227 12.63 -19.31 8.42
C LEU A 227 13.02 -19.90 7.08
N SER A 228 12.96 -21.23 6.95
CA SER A 228 13.05 -21.89 5.66
C SER A 228 11.72 -21.72 4.92
N LEU A 229 11.67 -20.73 4.02
CA LEU A 229 10.50 -20.41 3.19
C LEU A 229 10.47 -21.34 1.98
N ASP A 230 9.72 -22.43 2.09
CA ASP A 230 9.52 -23.37 1.00
C ASP A 230 8.36 -22.92 0.11
N PHE A 231 8.69 -22.40 -1.08
CA PHE A 231 7.72 -22.00 -2.10
C PHE A 231 7.23 -23.16 -2.98
N SER A 232 7.87 -24.33 -2.93
CA SER A 232 7.48 -25.54 -3.66
C SER A 232 6.38 -26.33 -2.94
N SER A 233 6.30 -26.21 -1.61
CA SER A 233 5.27 -26.84 -0.79
C SER A 233 3.84 -26.49 -1.22
N SER A 234 2.97 -27.50 -1.13
CA SER A 234 1.51 -27.38 -1.26
C SER A 234 0.82 -27.00 0.06
N GLN A 235 1.54 -26.98 1.19
CA GLN A 235 0.99 -26.60 2.50
C GLN A 235 0.87 -25.08 2.58
N LEU A 236 -0.28 -24.56 2.16
CA LEU A 236 -0.61 -23.14 2.12
C LEU A 236 -1.96 -22.90 2.83
N VAL A 237 -2.21 -21.67 3.25
CA VAL A 237 -3.46 -21.24 3.90
C VAL A 237 -4.08 -20.06 3.13
N SER A 238 -5.41 -19.93 3.15
CA SER A 238 -6.13 -18.79 2.56
C SER A 238 -6.74 -17.86 3.62
N GLU A 239 -7.15 -18.42 4.76
CA GLU A 239 -7.93 -17.68 5.75
C GLU A 239 -7.04 -16.98 6.78
N VAL A 240 -7.34 -15.69 7.05
CA VAL A 240 -6.60 -14.88 8.04
C VAL A 240 -6.73 -15.40 9.49
N THR A 241 -7.71 -16.28 9.74
CA THR A 241 -7.99 -16.93 11.02
C THR A 241 -7.42 -18.36 11.11
N GLN A 242 -7.00 -18.98 10.01
CA GLN A 242 -6.43 -20.33 10.01
C GLN A 242 -5.03 -20.32 10.65
N ARG A 243 -4.82 -21.16 11.67
CA ARG A 243 -3.54 -21.27 12.37
C ARG A 243 -2.56 -22.14 11.58
N SER A 244 -1.31 -21.69 11.47
CA SER A 244 -0.20 -22.41 10.85
C SER A 244 1.15 -21.91 11.39
N SER A 245 2.26 -22.50 10.93
CA SER A 245 3.61 -22.00 11.23
C SER A 245 3.89 -20.66 10.54
N VAL A 246 4.76 -19.83 11.14
CA VAL A 246 5.13 -18.50 10.59
C VAL A 246 5.61 -18.61 9.14
N LYS A 247 6.45 -19.60 8.82
CA LYS A 247 6.92 -19.83 7.43
C LYS A 247 5.78 -20.07 6.44
N VAL A 248 4.75 -20.84 6.81
CA VAL A 248 3.60 -21.12 5.94
C VAL A 248 2.72 -19.88 5.77
N LEU A 249 2.52 -19.07 6.83
CA LEU A 249 1.82 -17.79 6.72
C LEU A 249 2.53 -16.86 5.73
N LEU A 250 3.85 -16.70 5.86
CA LEU A 250 4.64 -15.83 4.97
C LEU A 250 4.65 -16.36 3.53
N THR A 251 4.91 -17.65 3.30
CA THR A 251 4.84 -18.23 1.95
C THR A 251 3.46 -18.06 1.34
N SER A 252 2.38 -18.30 2.09
CA SER A 252 1.00 -18.14 1.59
C SER A 252 0.67 -16.69 1.26
N LEU A 253 1.17 -15.74 2.05
CA LEU A 253 1.02 -14.31 1.78
C LEU A 253 1.83 -13.86 0.57
N ILE A 254 3.08 -14.34 0.40
CA ILE A 254 3.93 -13.98 -0.74
C ILE A 254 3.37 -14.59 -2.04
N LYS A 255 2.93 -15.86 -2.03
CA LYS A 255 2.28 -16.53 -3.16
C LYS A 255 0.87 -15.99 -3.48
N GLY A 256 0.28 -15.20 -2.58
CA GLY A 256 -1.05 -14.59 -2.76
C GLY A 256 -2.23 -15.51 -2.48
N ASN A 257 -2.00 -16.70 -1.89
CA ASN A 257 -3.06 -17.57 -1.39
C ASN A 257 -3.78 -16.94 -0.19
N LEU A 258 -3.01 -16.30 0.68
CA LEU A 258 -3.47 -15.53 1.82
C LEU A 258 -3.44 -14.04 1.44
N LEU A 259 -4.57 -13.36 1.57
CA LEU A 259 -4.76 -11.95 1.17
C LEU A 259 -4.27 -11.64 -0.27
N PRO A 260 -4.98 -12.12 -1.30
CA PRO A 260 -4.57 -11.94 -2.71
C PRO A 260 -4.32 -10.48 -3.10
N SER A 261 -5.09 -9.54 -2.55
CA SER A 261 -5.00 -8.09 -2.85
C SER A 261 -3.91 -7.34 -2.07
N ALA A 262 -3.23 -7.98 -1.11
CA ALA A 262 -2.19 -7.33 -0.31
C ALA A 262 -0.89 -7.15 -1.10
N LEU A 263 -0.27 -5.98 -0.96
CA LEU A 263 1.07 -5.70 -1.46
C LEU A 263 2.12 -6.26 -0.49
N VAL A 264 3.25 -6.72 -1.03
CA VAL A 264 4.37 -7.26 -0.25
C VAL A 264 5.69 -6.65 -0.74
N TRP A 265 6.40 -5.99 0.16
CA TRP A 265 7.77 -5.51 -0.08
C TRP A 265 8.73 -6.32 0.79
N ILE A 266 9.81 -6.82 0.22
CA ILE A 266 10.85 -7.58 0.92
C ILE A 266 12.19 -6.89 0.66
N THR A 267 13.03 -6.75 1.69
CA THR A 267 14.43 -6.34 1.51
C THR A 267 15.38 -7.50 1.76
N SER A 268 16.48 -7.57 1.01
CA SER A 268 17.53 -8.58 1.22
C SER A 268 18.90 -8.06 0.82
N ARG A 269 19.95 -8.69 1.35
CA ARG A 269 21.27 -8.74 0.69
C ARG A 269 21.29 -9.81 -0.42
N PRO A 270 22.19 -9.68 -1.41
CA PRO A 270 22.50 -10.77 -2.34
C PRO A 270 22.96 -12.00 -1.55
N ALA A 271 22.60 -13.17 -2.07
CA ALA A 271 23.03 -14.47 -1.55
C ALA A 271 24.46 -14.81 -2.00
#